data_AF-A0A6G3X7V6-F1
#
_entry.id   AF-A0A6G3X7V6-F1
#
_cell.length_a   1.000
_cell.length_b   1.000
_cell.length_c   1.000
_cell.angle_alpha   90.00
_cell.angle_beta   90.00
_cell.angle_gamma   90.00
#
_symmetry.space_group_name_H-M   'P 1'
#
loop_
_entity.id
_entity.type
_entity.pdbx_description
1 polymer ?
#
loop_
_entity_poly.entity_id
_entity_poly.type
_entity_poly.pdbx_seq_one_letter_code
_entity_poly.pdbx_strand_id
1 'polypeptide(L)'
;NLAWSGWGWDVKMGDFDNDSQLEITQATGFVKGRNNRWAQLQELATANDGLVAHPGWWPHVRKGDDLAGDQTMRFFARTPDGDYANLSDRLGLAVPIPTRGMAVGDSNGDGRLDLAVARQWGEPGFYLNESRTTGDFLGL
;
A
#
# COMPACT_ATOMS: atom_id res chain seq x y z
N ASN A 1 13.38 -6.63 3.58
CA ASN A 1 12.33 -7.03 2.61
C ASN A 1 11.17 -6.03 2.51
N LEU A 2 11.36 -4.73 2.85
CA LEU A 2 10.32 -3.70 2.88
C LEU A 2 10.38 -2.71 1.69
N ALA A 3 11.38 -2.87 0.84
CA ALA A 3 11.57 -2.07 -0.38
C ALA A 3 10.79 -2.68 -1.55
N TRP A 4 10.67 -1.91 -2.65
CA TRP A 4 10.07 -2.37 -3.91
C TRP A 4 8.58 -2.77 -3.81
N SER A 5 7.85 -2.19 -2.86
CA SER A 5 6.38 -2.36 -2.74
C SER A 5 5.59 -1.72 -3.88
N GLY A 6 6.21 -0.79 -4.61
CA GLY A 6 5.60 -0.08 -5.73
C GLY A 6 5.63 1.43 -5.54
N TRP A 7 4.67 2.12 -6.16
CA TRP A 7 4.47 3.55 -5.97
C TRP A 7 3.74 3.80 -4.66
N GLY A 8 4.42 4.36 -3.65
CA GLY A 8 3.85 4.56 -2.31
C GLY A 8 3.17 5.91 -2.10
N TRP A 9 2.11 5.94 -1.29
CA TRP A 9 1.37 7.15 -0.92
C TRP A 9 1.34 7.42 0.58
N ASP A 10 1.19 6.37 1.37
CA ASP A 10 1.01 6.44 2.81
C ASP A 10 1.57 5.19 3.49
N VAL A 11 2.10 5.35 4.70
CA VAL A 11 2.64 4.26 5.51
C VAL A 11 2.13 4.46 6.94
N LYS A 12 1.63 3.38 7.56
CA LYS A 12 1.30 3.34 8.97
C LYS A 12 2.03 2.19 9.63
N MET A 13 2.43 2.40 10.89
CA MET A 13 2.95 1.36 11.75
C MET A 13 2.04 1.25 12.96
N GLY A 14 1.77 0.04 13.41
CA GLY A 14 0.90 -0.23 14.55
C GLY A 14 1.12 -1.67 15.01
N ASP A 15 0.85 -1.91 16.29
CA ASP A 15 0.88 -3.24 16.88
C ASP A 15 -0.52 -3.85 16.68
N PHE A 16 -0.72 -4.60 15.59
CA PHE A 16 -2.06 -5.07 15.22
C PHE A 16 -2.46 -6.33 15.98
N ASP A 17 -1.50 -7.10 16.51
CA ASP A 17 -1.76 -8.29 17.31
C ASP A 17 -1.33 -8.17 18.79
N ASN A 18 -0.90 -6.97 19.20
CA ASN A 18 -0.53 -6.60 20.56
C ASN A 18 0.59 -7.49 21.11
N ASP A 19 1.61 -7.75 20.27
CA ASP A 19 2.81 -8.53 20.60
C ASP A 19 4.04 -7.66 20.92
N SER A 20 3.86 -6.34 21.03
CA SER A 20 4.90 -5.33 21.21
C SER A 20 5.89 -5.22 20.03
N GLN A 21 5.59 -5.82 18.88
CA GLN A 21 6.22 -5.55 17.60
C GLN A 21 5.25 -4.72 16.74
N LEU A 22 5.81 -3.94 15.81
CA LEU A 22 4.99 -3.12 14.92
C LEU A 22 4.87 -3.80 13.56
N GLU A 23 3.64 -4.00 13.11
CA GLU A 23 3.35 -4.26 11.70
C GLU A 23 3.45 -2.97 10.91
N ILE A 24 3.66 -3.11 9.61
CA ILE A 24 3.79 -2.00 8.67
C ILE A 24 2.76 -2.18 7.57
N THR A 25 1.89 -1.19 7.38
CA THR A 25 1.00 -1.13 6.23
C THR A 25 1.40 -0.01 5.28
N GLN A 26 1.35 -0.28 3.97
CA GLN A 26 1.75 0.67 2.90
C GLN A 26 0.65 0.78 1.84
N ALA A 27 0.18 1.99 1.60
CA ALA A 27 -0.71 2.33 0.50
C ALA A 27 0.11 2.44 -0.79
N THR A 28 -0.26 1.67 -1.82
CA THR A 28 0.49 1.60 -3.07
C THR A 28 -0.39 1.71 -4.32
N GLY A 29 0.28 1.90 -5.46
CA GLY A 29 -0.29 1.96 -6.80
C GLY A 29 -0.64 3.38 -7.23
N PHE A 30 -0.59 3.69 -8.53
CA PHE A 30 -0.66 5.07 -8.99
C PHE A 30 -1.91 5.39 -9.83
N VAL A 31 -1.98 4.93 -11.09
CA VAL A 31 -3.11 5.20 -11.99
C VAL A 31 -3.65 3.90 -12.55
N LYS A 32 -4.92 3.60 -12.28
CA LYS A 32 -5.58 2.41 -12.81
C LYS A 32 -5.99 2.59 -14.26
N GLY A 33 -5.59 1.65 -15.10
CA GLY A 33 -5.94 1.63 -16.52
C GLY A 33 -5.97 0.22 -17.09
N ARG A 34 -5.77 0.13 -18.41
CA ARG A 34 -5.75 -1.12 -19.17
C ARG A 34 -4.48 -1.30 -19.99
N ASN A 35 -3.90 -0.20 -20.47
CA ASN A 35 -2.67 -0.24 -21.26
C ASN A 35 -1.48 0.11 -20.37
N ASN A 36 -0.67 -0.87 -20.00
CA ASN A 36 0.47 -0.66 -19.12
C ASN A 36 1.50 0.29 -19.76
N ARG A 37 1.80 1.39 -19.05
CA ARG A 37 2.79 2.42 -19.41
C ARG A 37 3.99 2.49 -18.46
N TRP A 38 4.14 1.51 -17.56
CA TRP A 38 5.16 1.53 -16.52
C TRP A 38 6.58 1.65 -17.08
N ALA A 39 6.90 0.89 -18.13
CA ALA A 39 8.22 0.94 -18.76
C ALA A 39 8.52 2.33 -19.35
N GLN A 40 7.55 2.93 -20.04
CA GLN A 40 7.72 4.26 -20.64
C GLN A 40 7.86 5.35 -19.57
N LEU A 41 7.18 5.21 -18.43
CA LEU A 41 7.39 6.12 -17.30
C LEU A 41 8.81 5.99 -16.74
N GLN A 42 9.36 4.79 -16.65
CA GLN A 42 10.75 4.56 -16.21
C GLN A 42 11.77 5.11 -17.21
N GLU A 43 11.52 4.95 -18.51
CA GLU A 43 12.32 5.58 -19.57
C GLU A 43 12.34 7.09 -19.43
N LEU A 44 11.18 7.73 -19.21
CA LEU A 44 11.10 9.17 -18.99
C LEU A 44 11.82 9.60 -17.70
N ALA A 45 11.65 8.84 -16.61
CA ALA A 45 12.26 9.15 -15.31
C ALA A 45 13.79 9.03 -15.32
N THR A 46 14.35 8.28 -16.26
CA THR A 46 15.80 8.07 -16.45
C THR A 46 16.37 8.85 -17.63
N ALA A 47 15.55 9.62 -18.34
CA ALA A 47 15.96 10.39 -19.51
C ALA A 47 16.84 11.60 -19.12
N ASN A 48 17.75 11.98 -20.02
CA ASN A 48 18.55 13.20 -19.85
C ASN A 48 17.71 14.47 -20.03
N ASP A 49 18.19 15.56 -19.42
CA ASP A 49 17.59 16.88 -19.46
C ASP A 49 17.28 17.40 -20.87
N GLY A 50 18.14 17.10 -21.85
CA GLY A 50 17.91 17.43 -23.26
C GLY A 50 16.64 16.79 -23.84
N LEU A 51 16.30 15.56 -23.42
CA LEU A 51 15.07 14.89 -23.85
C LEU A 51 13.87 15.38 -23.03
N VAL A 52 14.02 15.55 -21.71
CA VAL A 52 12.90 15.96 -20.85
C VAL A 52 12.48 17.41 -21.10
N ALA A 53 13.37 18.27 -21.62
CA ALA A 53 13.07 19.66 -21.99
C ALA A 53 12.02 19.79 -23.12
N HIS A 54 11.76 18.72 -23.87
CA HIS A 54 10.83 18.73 -25.01
C HIS A 54 9.61 17.82 -24.76
N PRO A 55 8.47 18.37 -24.26
CA PRO A 55 7.27 17.58 -23.95
C PRO A 55 6.70 16.76 -25.10
N GLY A 56 6.97 17.15 -26.35
CA GLY A 56 6.57 16.38 -27.54
C GLY A 56 7.24 15.00 -27.64
N TRP A 57 8.34 14.78 -26.92
CA TRP A 57 9.06 13.49 -26.85
C TRP A 57 8.69 12.67 -25.62
N TRP A 58 7.83 13.20 -24.75
CA TRP A 58 7.38 12.45 -23.59
C TRP A 58 6.43 11.33 -24.03
N PRO A 59 6.38 10.20 -23.29
CA PRO A 59 5.36 9.19 -23.47
C PRO A 59 3.96 9.80 -23.52
N HIS A 60 3.20 9.48 -24.56
CA HIS A 60 1.81 9.90 -24.67
C HIS A 60 0.93 9.06 -23.75
N VAL A 61 0.81 9.46 -22.49
CA VAL A 61 -0.12 8.89 -21.52
C VAL A 61 -1.53 9.39 -21.83
N ARG A 62 -2.46 8.47 -22.06
CA ARG A 62 -3.86 8.78 -22.40
C ARG A 62 -4.83 8.30 -21.33
N LYS A 63 -6.07 8.78 -21.37
CA LYS A 63 -7.14 8.24 -20.54
C LYS A 63 -7.25 6.72 -20.74
N GLY A 64 -7.19 5.97 -19.65
CA GLY A 64 -7.26 4.51 -19.65
C GLY A 64 -5.90 3.81 -19.73
N ASP A 65 -4.80 4.54 -19.81
CA ASP A 65 -3.47 3.98 -19.61
C ASP A 65 -3.24 3.66 -18.12
N ASP A 66 -2.51 2.57 -17.86
CA ASP A 66 -2.19 2.07 -16.54
C ASP A 66 -0.76 2.47 -16.16
N LEU A 67 -0.60 3.01 -14.95
CA LEU A 67 0.70 3.25 -14.33
C LEU A 67 0.64 2.63 -12.94
N ALA A 68 1.15 1.41 -12.81
CA ALA A 68 1.15 0.69 -11.54
C ALA A 68 -0.25 0.58 -10.91
N GLY A 69 -1.28 0.42 -11.73
CA GLY A 69 -2.69 0.50 -11.33
C GLY A 69 -3.28 -0.80 -10.80
N ASP A 70 -2.54 -1.90 -10.88
CA ASP A 70 -2.88 -3.19 -10.27
C ASP A 70 -2.03 -3.49 -9.02
N GLN A 71 -1.21 -2.54 -8.58
CA GLN A 71 -0.49 -2.68 -7.31
C GLN A 71 -1.47 -2.72 -6.14
N THR A 72 -1.19 -3.63 -5.21
CA THR A 72 -1.96 -3.88 -4.01
C THR A 72 -1.27 -3.27 -2.80
N MET A 73 -2.05 -2.75 -1.85
CA MET A 73 -1.51 -2.32 -0.56
C MET A 73 -0.73 -3.46 0.10
N ARG A 74 0.27 -3.09 0.92
CA ARG A 74 1.11 -4.06 1.62
C ARG A 74 0.82 -4.03 3.11
N PHE A 75 0.84 -5.19 3.74
CA PHE A 75 0.81 -5.38 5.19
C PHE A 75 1.95 -6.32 5.54
N PHE A 76 2.86 -5.89 6.40
CA PHE A 76 4.03 -6.65 6.80
C PHE A 76 4.01 -6.89 8.31
N ALA A 77 4.35 -8.10 8.72
CA ALA A 77 4.58 -8.46 10.11
C ALA A 77 6.01 -8.98 10.30
N ARG A 78 6.54 -8.83 11.51
CA ARG A 78 7.89 -9.28 11.85
C ARG A 78 7.94 -10.81 11.96
N THR A 79 8.98 -11.43 11.40
CA THR A 79 9.22 -12.87 11.54
C THR A 79 10.07 -13.16 12.79
N PRO A 80 10.09 -14.41 13.29
CA PRO A 80 10.95 -14.79 14.43
C PRO A 80 12.44 -14.48 14.21
N ASP A 81 12.92 -14.56 12.96
CA ASP A 81 14.30 -14.26 12.58
C ASP A 81 14.59 -12.75 12.51
N GLY A 82 13.55 -11.92 12.66
CA GLY A 82 13.62 -10.46 12.74
C GLY A 82 13.45 -9.72 11.41
N ASP A 83 13.20 -10.44 10.33
CA ASP A 83 12.80 -9.91 9.03
C ASP A 83 11.31 -9.50 9.01
N TYR A 84 10.86 -8.94 7.88
CA TYR A 84 9.44 -8.64 7.65
C TYR A 84 8.90 -9.47 6.49
N ALA A 85 7.73 -10.07 6.69
CA ALA A 85 7.02 -10.85 5.69
C ALA A 85 5.74 -10.14 5.24
N ASN A 86 5.49 -10.08 3.93
CA ASN A 86 4.26 -9.52 3.37
C ASN A 86 3.09 -10.50 3.57
N LEU A 87 2.06 -10.08 4.30
CA LEU A 87 0.89 -10.87 4.64
C LEU A 87 -0.38 -10.44 3.90
N SER A 88 -0.29 -9.46 3.00
CA SER A 88 -1.47 -8.83 2.36
C SER A 88 -2.42 -9.82 1.70
N ASP A 89 -1.91 -10.82 0.99
CA ASP A 89 -2.73 -11.84 0.34
C ASP A 89 -3.45 -12.71 1.37
N ARG A 90 -2.73 -13.13 2.42
CA ARG A 90 -3.29 -13.99 3.48
C ARG A 90 -4.38 -13.28 4.28
N LEU A 91 -4.26 -11.96 4.44
CA LEU A 91 -5.22 -11.12 5.15
C LEU A 91 -6.36 -10.60 4.24
N GLY A 92 -6.37 -10.95 2.96
CA GLY A 92 -7.38 -10.43 2.01
C GLY A 92 -7.25 -8.93 1.71
N LEU A 93 -6.09 -8.33 2.04
CA LEU A 93 -5.77 -6.92 1.83
C LEU A 93 -5.22 -6.66 0.42
N ALA A 94 -4.76 -7.71 -0.28
CA ALA A 94 -4.17 -7.61 -1.61
C ALA A 94 -5.19 -7.38 -2.75
N VAL A 95 -6.11 -6.45 -2.57
CA VAL A 95 -7.10 -6.06 -3.58
C VAL A 95 -6.38 -5.27 -4.68
N PRO A 96 -6.46 -5.66 -5.98
CA PRO A 96 -5.75 -5.02 -7.10
C PRO A 96 -6.39 -3.71 -7.53
N ILE A 97 -6.54 -2.80 -6.56
CA ILE A 97 -7.03 -1.45 -6.72
C ILE A 97 -6.06 -0.56 -5.95
N PRO A 98 -5.53 0.51 -6.56
CA PRO A 98 -4.56 1.35 -5.89
C PRO A 98 -5.17 1.92 -4.60
N THR A 99 -4.33 2.11 -3.59
CA THR A 99 -4.68 2.68 -2.29
C THR A 99 -4.02 4.04 -2.13
N ARG A 100 -4.76 5.02 -1.61
CA ARG A 100 -4.33 6.43 -1.52
C ARG A 100 -4.03 6.90 -0.11
N GLY A 101 -4.78 6.41 0.86
CA GLY A 101 -4.57 6.74 2.27
C GLY A 101 -5.15 5.66 3.18
N MET A 102 -4.61 5.59 4.39
CA MET A 102 -5.03 4.62 5.40
C MET A 102 -5.15 5.30 6.76
N ALA A 103 -6.09 4.84 7.57
CA ALA A 103 -6.23 5.20 8.97
C ALA A 103 -6.29 3.93 9.82
N VAL A 104 -5.67 3.99 11.00
CA VAL A 104 -5.57 2.88 11.94
C VAL A 104 -6.10 3.35 13.29
N GLY A 105 -6.87 2.51 13.98
CA GLY A 105 -7.38 2.79 15.31
C GLY A 105 -8.33 1.70 15.81
N ASP A 106 -8.55 1.66 17.11
CA ASP A 106 -9.54 0.79 17.73
C ASP A 106 -10.94 1.42 17.59
N SER A 107 -11.71 0.96 16.61
CA SER A 107 -12.98 1.60 16.25
C SER A 107 -14.18 1.10 17.05
N ASN A 108 -14.05 -0.06 17.69
CA ASN A 108 -15.11 -0.72 18.44
C ASN A 108 -14.82 -0.84 19.95
N GLY A 109 -13.64 -0.40 20.40
CA GLY A 109 -13.21 -0.40 21.80
C GLY A 109 -12.74 -1.77 22.31
N ASP A 110 -12.34 -2.69 21.42
CA ASP A 110 -11.92 -4.05 21.80
C ASP A 110 -10.42 -4.19 22.08
N GLY A 111 -9.67 -3.09 21.98
CA GLY A 111 -8.24 -3.01 22.20
C GLY A 111 -7.39 -3.45 21.01
N ARG A 112 -7.98 -3.79 19.87
CA ARG A 112 -7.26 -4.16 18.64
C ARG A 112 -7.32 -3.04 17.62
N LEU A 113 -6.23 -2.87 16.89
CA LEU A 113 -6.18 -1.88 15.81
C LEU A 113 -6.93 -2.38 14.58
N ASP A 114 -7.91 -1.59 14.12
CA ASP A 114 -8.61 -1.75 12.85
C ASP A 114 -7.97 -0.91 11.75
N LEU A 115 -8.36 -1.16 10.49
CA LEU A 115 -7.81 -0.47 9.33
C LEU A 115 -8.91 0.05 8.39
N ALA A 116 -8.92 1.36 8.15
CA ALA A 116 -9.72 2.00 7.10
C ALA A 116 -8.82 2.39 5.91
N VAL A 117 -9.31 2.17 4.69
CA VAL A 117 -8.54 2.27 3.45
C VAL A 117 -9.30 3.09 2.40
N ALA A 118 -8.68 4.16 1.90
CA ALA A 118 -9.19 4.95 0.79
C ALA A 118 -8.62 4.47 -0.55
N ARG A 119 -9.50 4.16 -1.52
CA ARG A 119 -9.16 3.75 -2.89
C ARG A 119 -9.64 4.80 -3.90
N GLN A 120 -8.84 5.22 -4.87
CA GLN A 120 -9.28 6.20 -5.91
C GLN A 120 -9.95 5.57 -7.14
N TRP A 121 -10.07 4.24 -7.26
CA TRP A 121 -10.88 3.57 -8.31
C TRP A 121 -11.72 2.40 -7.78
N GLY A 122 -12.10 2.45 -6.52
CA GLY A 122 -12.95 1.44 -5.92
C GLY A 122 -13.58 1.98 -4.65
N GLU A 123 -14.44 1.17 -4.07
CA GLU A 123 -15.04 1.49 -2.77
C GLU A 123 -13.95 1.54 -1.68
N PRO A 124 -14.10 2.44 -0.69
CA PRO A 124 -13.25 2.39 0.48
C PRO A 124 -13.35 1.03 1.16
N GLY A 125 -12.26 0.59 1.79
CA GLY A 125 -12.23 -0.63 2.59
C GLY A 125 -12.28 -0.30 4.07
N PHE A 126 -12.97 -1.12 4.85
CA PHE A 126 -12.85 -1.14 6.29
C PHE A 126 -12.60 -2.59 6.72
N TYR A 127 -11.56 -2.78 7.53
CA TYR A 127 -11.09 -4.08 7.99
C TYR A 127 -11.09 -4.07 9.50
N LEU A 128 -12.05 -4.78 10.08
CA LEU A 128 -12.13 -5.02 11.52
C LEU A 128 -11.14 -6.13 11.88
N ASN A 129 -10.38 -5.93 12.94
CA ASN A 129 -9.45 -6.93 13.43
C ASN A 129 -10.18 -7.95 14.33
N GLU A 130 -10.35 -9.16 13.80
CA GLU A 130 -11.03 -10.27 14.49
C GLU A 130 -10.06 -11.28 15.13
N SER A 131 -8.84 -10.86 15.47
CA SER A 131 -7.90 -11.75 16.15
C SER A 131 -8.52 -12.30 17.44
N ARG A 132 -8.33 -13.61 17.68
CA ARG A 132 -9.00 -14.33 18.77
C ARG A 132 -8.55 -13.88 20.17
N THR A 133 -7.38 -13.26 20.24
CA THR A 133 -6.75 -12.80 21.47
C THR A 133 -6.27 -11.39 21.25
N THR A 134 -6.65 -10.48 22.15
CA THR A 134 -6.23 -9.08 22.11
C THR A 134 -4.76 -8.90 22.49
N GLY A 135 -4.00 -9.94 22.87
CA GLY A 135 -2.61 -9.74 23.33
C GLY A 135 -2.51 -8.85 24.57
N ASP A 136 -1.35 -8.24 24.80
CA ASP A 136 -1.11 -7.33 25.92
C ASP A 136 -1.46 -5.90 25.52
N PHE A 137 -2.42 -5.28 26.22
CA PHE A 137 -2.74 -3.88 25.98
C PHE A 137 -1.59 -2.98 26.48
N LEU A 138 -0.98 -2.23 25.57
CA LEU A 138 -0.03 -1.15 25.87
C LEU A 138 -0.78 0.01 26.53
N GLY A 139 -1.17 -0.14 27.79
CA GLY A 139 -1.78 0.94 28.57
C GLY A 139 -0.81 2.11 28.71
N LEU A 140 -1.02 3.16 27.89
CA LEU A 140 -0.32 4.44 27.96
C LEU A 140 -1.09 5.43 28.84
#